data_AF-A0A0A2CN77-F1
#
_entry.id   AF-A0A0A2CN77-F1
#
_cell.length_a   1.000
_cell.length_b   1.000
_cell.length_c   1.000
_cell.angle_alpha   90.00
_cell.angle_beta   90.00
_cell.angle_gamma   90.00
#
_symmetry.space_group_name_H-M   'P 1'
#
loop_
_entity.id
_entity.type
_entity.pdbx_description
1 polymer ?
#
loop_
_entity_poly.entity_id
_entity_poly.type
_entity_poly.pdbx_seq_one_letter_code
_entity_poly.pdbx_strand_id
1 'polypeptide(L)'
;MAAQWDAETLTVPAGSGGQQVTFSESEIKSASKLFKSNCATCHNQGVTKTNQNVGLDLEALSLASPARDNVDGLVNFLKNPMSYDGEYSIADTHPGISSSDVYVQMRSLNDDDLRLIAGYILTAEKVQGDQWGGGKIYF
;
A
#
# COMPACT_ATOMS: atom_id res chain seq x y z
N MET A 1 11.34 20.49 4.45
CA MET A 1 9.94 20.95 4.61
C MET A 1 9.09 19.76 5.02
N ALA A 2 8.14 19.92 5.95
CA ALA A 2 7.12 18.88 6.13
C ALA A 2 6.25 18.88 4.88
N ALA A 3 6.20 17.77 4.14
CA ALA A 3 5.37 17.68 2.96
C ALA A 3 3.91 17.94 3.35
N GLN A 4 3.29 18.93 2.72
CA GLN A 4 1.94 19.38 3.05
C GLN A 4 0.95 18.47 2.32
N TRP A 5 0.09 17.81 3.10
CA TRP A 5 -0.96 16.94 2.60
C TRP A 5 -2.14 17.82 2.23
N ASP A 6 -2.20 18.26 0.98
CA ASP A 6 -3.34 19.02 0.46
C ASP A 6 -4.45 18.09 -0.05
N ALA A 7 -5.61 18.66 -0.40
CA ALA A 7 -6.77 17.87 -0.82
C ALA A 7 -6.50 17.06 -2.10
N GLU A 8 -5.58 17.51 -2.97
CA GLU A 8 -5.22 16.83 -4.21
C GLU A 8 -4.36 15.58 -3.94
N THR A 9 -3.36 15.72 -3.07
CA THR A 9 -2.51 14.60 -2.65
C THR A 9 -3.26 13.57 -1.79
N LEU A 10 -4.31 13.99 -1.08
CA LEU A 10 -5.17 13.13 -0.26
C LEU A 10 -6.30 12.42 -1.00
N THR A 11 -6.53 12.77 -2.27
CA THR A 11 -7.57 12.16 -3.10
C THR A 11 -6.95 11.08 -3.99
N VAL A 12 -7.43 9.84 -3.91
CA VAL A 12 -6.86 8.68 -4.64
C VAL A 12 -7.96 7.85 -5.31
N PRO A 13 -7.64 7.00 -6.30
CA PRO A 13 -8.61 6.11 -6.93
C PRO A 13 -9.21 5.12 -5.91
N ALA A 14 -10.54 5.06 -5.85
CA ALA A 14 -11.24 4.10 -5.00
C ALA A 14 -11.19 2.68 -5.59
N GLY A 15 -11.39 2.56 -6.91
CA GLY A 15 -11.39 1.31 -7.66
C GLY A 15 -11.17 1.55 -9.15
N SER A 16 -11.43 0.53 -9.98
CA SER A 16 -11.20 0.58 -11.44
C SER A 16 -12.25 1.39 -12.23
N GLY A 17 -13.36 1.78 -11.60
CA GLY A 17 -14.45 2.51 -12.26
C GLY A 17 -14.25 4.03 -12.35
N GLY A 18 -13.07 4.55 -12.00
CA GLY A 18 -12.74 5.97 -12.03
C GLY A 18 -13.30 6.78 -10.84
N GLN A 19 -13.93 6.13 -9.87
CA GLN A 19 -14.33 6.78 -8.62
C GLN A 19 -13.09 7.17 -7.81
N GLN A 20 -13.18 8.30 -7.13
CA GLN A 20 -12.13 8.79 -6.24
C GLN A 20 -12.62 8.81 -4.80
N VAL A 21 -11.68 8.69 -3.86
CA VAL A 21 -11.91 8.84 -2.43
C VAL A 21 -10.90 9.81 -1.85
N THR A 22 -11.38 10.77 -1.05
CA THR A 22 -10.54 11.74 -0.35
C THR A 22 -10.39 11.34 1.11
N PHE A 23 -9.15 11.21 1.57
CA PHE A 23 -8.84 10.97 2.97
C PHE A 23 -8.58 12.29 3.70
N SER A 24 -8.81 12.32 5.01
CA SER A 24 -8.37 13.41 5.87
C SER A 24 -6.90 13.28 6.24
N GLU A 25 -6.25 14.39 6.59
CA GLU A 25 -4.88 14.34 7.13
C GLU A 25 -4.77 13.46 8.37
N SER A 26 -5.78 13.45 9.24
CA SER A 26 -5.81 12.62 10.44
C SER A 26 -5.86 11.13 10.11
N GLU A 27 -6.63 10.75 9.10
CA GLU A 27 -6.67 9.38 8.60
C GLU A 27 -5.30 8.98 8.08
N ILE A 28 -4.66 9.80 7.24
CA ILE A 28 -3.37 9.40 6.69
C ILE A 28 -2.24 9.41 7.73
N LYS A 29 -2.24 10.35 8.69
CA LYS A 29 -1.30 10.32 9.82
C LYS A 29 -1.45 9.04 10.65
N SER A 30 -2.69 8.55 10.81
CA SER A 30 -2.97 7.29 11.51
C SER A 30 -2.56 6.08 10.68
N ALA A 31 -2.88 6.10 9.38
CA ALA A 31 -2.50 5.09 8.41
C ALA A 31 -0.98 4.92 8.29
N SER A 32 -0.20 6.01 8.33
CA SER A 32 1.26 5.95 8.32
C SER A 32 1.80 5.18 9.53
N LYS A 33 1.14 5.28 10.70
CA LYS A 33 1.53 4.47 11.88
C LYS A 33 1.20 3.00 11.67
N LEU A 34 0.01 2.70 11.14
CA LEU A 34 -0.38 1.32 10.79
C LEU A 34 0.62 0.70 9.80
N PHE A 35 0.97 1.41 8.73
CA PHE A 35 1.96 0.96 7.75
C PHE A 35 3.33 0.73 8.38
N LYS A 36 3.79 1.64 9.24
CA LYS A 36 5.08 1.51 9.94
C LYS A 36 5.13 0.28 10.83
N SER A 37 4.05 -0.03 11.53
CA SER A 37 3.98 -1.19 12.43
C SER A 37 3.85 -2.52 11.71
N ASN A 38 3.20 -2.55 10.53
CA ASN A 38 2.83 -3.81 9.88
C ASN A 38 3.60 -4.09 8.58
N CYS A 39 4.07 -3.06 7.87
CA CYS A 39 4.56 -3.18 6.49
C CYS A 39 6.01 -2.70 6.32
N ALA A 40 6.44 -1.68 7.09
CA ALA A 40 7.71 -0.98 6.85
C ALA A 40 8.97 -1.82 7.08
N THR A 41 8.89 -2.97 7.76
CA THR A 41 10.01 -3.91 7.84
C THR A 41 10.53 -4.28 6.45
N CYS A 42 9.62 -4.53 5.51
CA CYS A 42 9.92 -4.89 4.13
C CYS A 42 9.72 -3.73 3.15
N HIS A 43 8.76 -2.82 3.44
CA HIS A 43 8.32 -1.77 2.52
C HIS A 43 8.62 -0.33 2.95
N ASN A 44 9.70 -0.12 3.70
CA ASN A 44 10.08 1.23 4.10
C ASN A 44 10.32 2.14 2.87
N GLN A 45 9.67 3.30 2.82
CA GLN A 45 9.71 4.21 1.66
C GLN A 45 9.30 3.55 0.33
N GLY A 46 8.35 2.62 0.36
CA GLY A 46 7.76 2.07 -0.86
C GLY A 46 8.61 1.05 -1.63
N VAL A 47 9.80 0.68 -1.15
CA VAL A 47 10.57 -0.42 -1.78
C VAL A 47 9.99 -1.79 -1.40
N THR A 48 10.56 -2.87 -1.94
CA THR A 48 10.36 -4.22 -1.39
C THR A 48 11.71 -4.89 -1.18
N LYS A 49 12.14 -5.01 0.09
CA LYS A 49 13.50 -5.51 0.41
C LYS A 49 13.78 -6.92 -0.09
N THR A 50 12.77 -7.80 -0.11
CA THR A 50 12.89 -9.20 -0.51
C THR A 50 12.77 -9.40 -2.03
N ASN A 51 12.31 -8.38 -2.77
CA ASN A 51 12.17 -8.40 -4.22
C ASN A 51 12.28 -6.97 -4.77
N GLN A 52 13.48 -6.58 -5.20
CA GLN A 52 13.74 -5.21 -5.66
C GLN A 52 13.10 -4.86 -7.01
N ASN A 53 12.50 -5.84 -7.69
CA ASN A 53 11.84 -5.62 -8.98
C ASN A 53 10.38 -5.15 -8.83
N VAL A 54 9.81 -5.18 -7.61
CA VAL A 54 8.40 -4.85 -7.37
C VAL A 54 8.31 -3.85 -6.21
N GLY A 55 8.12 -2.58 -6.54
CA GLY A 55 7.89 -1.50 -5.56
C GLY A 55 6.42 -1.33 -5.20
N LEU A 56 6.16 -0.35 -4.34
CA LEU A 56 4.83 0.20 -4.05
C LEU A 56 4.60 1.53 -4.78
N ASP A 57 5.37 1.80 -5.83
CA ASP A 57 5.14 2.91 -6.75
C ASP A 57 3.92 2.64 -7.66
N LEU A 58 3.25 3.68 -8.13
CA LEU A 58 1.98 3.63 -8.84
C LEU A 58 2.16 2.96 -10.19
N GLU A 59 3.33 3.11 -10.84
CA GLU A 59 3.64 2.40 -12.07
C GLU A 59 3.63 0.89 -11.82
N ALA A 60 4.42 0.39 -10.86
CA ALA A 60 4.42 -1.02 -10.50
C ALA A 60 3.04 -1.52 -10.02
N LEU A 61 2.32 -0.73 -9.24
CA LEU A 61 0.99 -1.11 -8.77
C LEU A 61 -0.04 -1.19 -9.90
N SER A 62 0.04 -0.30 -10.90
CA SER A 62 -0.88 -0.27 -12.05
C SER A 62 -0.65 -1.43 -13.02
N LEU A 63 0.58 -1.93 -13.09
CA LEU A 63 0.99 -3.02 -13.98
C LEU A 63 0.82 -4.42 -13.36
N ALA A 64 0.44 -4.51 -12.09
CA ALA A 64 0.06 -5.76 -11.46
C ALA A 64 -1.27 -6.32 -12.02
N SER A 65 -1.45 -7.63 -11.93
CA SER A 65 -2.69 -8.32 -12.31
C SER A 65 -3.31 -9.03 -11.10
N PRO A 66 -4.54 -8.68 -10.68
CA PRO A 66 -5.28 -7.47 -11.05
C PRO A 66 -4.54 -6.19 -10.60
N ALA A 67 -4.91 -5.04 -11.17
CA ALA A 67 -4.33 -3.73 -10.85
C ALA A 67 -4.48 -3.34 -9.37
N ARG A 68 -3.42 -2.78 -8.79
CA ARG A 68 -3.29 -2.46 -7.35
C ARG A 68 -3.04 -0.97 -7.09
N ASP A 69 -3.24 -0.13 -8.09
CA ASP A 69 -3.10 1.34 -8.05
C ASP A 69 -4.36 2.06 -7.52
N ASN A 70 -5.20 1.34 -6.78
CA ASN A 70 -6.47 1.82 -6.25
C ASN A 70 -6.79 1.15 -4.90
N VAL A 71 -7.65 1.79 -4.11
CA VAL A 71 -7.95 1.35 -2.73
C VAL A 71 -8.51 -0.08 -2.70
N ASP A 72 -9.48 -0.39 -3.55
CA ASP A 72 -10.10 -1.72 -3.61
C ASP A 72 -9.08 -2.81 -3.96
N GLY A 73 -8.20 -2.56 -4.93
CA GLY A 73 -7.14 -3.47 -5.33
C GLY A 73 -6.14 -3.76 -4.22
N LEU A 74 -5.70 -2.72 -3.50
CA LEU A 74 -4.80 -2.89 -2.34
C LEU A 74 -5.49 -3.58 -1.17
N VAL A 75 -6.74 -3.23 -0.85
CA VAL A 75 -7.51 -3.91 0.20
C VAL A 75 -7.68 -5.39 -0.14
N ASN A 76 -7.98 -5.71 -1.40
CA ASN A 76 -8.08 -7.10 -1.86
C ASN A 76 -6.74 -7.84 -1.68
N PHE A 77 -5.63 -7.23 -2.11
CA PHE A 77 -4.28 -7.80 -1.94
C PHE A 77 -3.92 -8.02 -0.46
N LEU A 78 -4.25 -7.07 0.43
CA LEU A 78 -4.01 -7.21 1.87
C LEU A 78 -4.89 -8.29 2.52
N LYS A 79 -6.05 -8.61 1.93
CA LYS A 79 -6.89 -9.72 2.38
C LYS A 79 -6.35 -11.06 1.89
N ASN A 80 -6.05 -11.17 0.59
CA ASN A 80 -5.62 -12.39 -0.08
C ASN A 80 -4.47 -12.08 -1.06
N PRO A 81 -3.21 -12.08 -0.62
CA PRO A 81 -2.11 -11.65 -1.45
C PRO A 81 -1.80 -12.67 -2.55
N MET A 82 -1.68 -12.18 -3.79
CA MET A 82 -1.40 -12.97 -4.99
C MET A 82 -0.07 -12.55 -5.63
N SER A 83 0.53 -13.43 -6.44
CA SER A 83 1.68 -13.10 -7.29
C SER A 83 1.43 -11.86 -8.15
N TYR A 84 2.49 -11.24 -8.67
CA TYR A 84 2.37 -9.98 -9.43
C TYR A 84 1.49 -10.12 -10.68
N ASP A 85 1.53 -11.29 -11.32
CA ASP A 85 0.67 -11.68 -12.45
C ASP A 85 -0.71 -12.23 -12.03
N GLY A 86 -0.94 -12.45 -10.73
CA GLY A 86 -2.20 -12.91 -10.17
C GLY A 86 -2.47 -14.41 -10.34
N GLU A 87 -1.50 -15.19 -10.81
CA GLU A 87 -1.70 -16.61 -11.10
C GLU A 87 -1.80 -17.50 -9.86
N TYR A 88 -1.12 -17.13 -8.76
CA TYR A 88 -1.10 -17.96 -7.56
C TYR A 88 -1.07 -17.13 -6.26
N SER A 89 -1.54 -17.75 -5.18
CA SER A 89 -1.50 -17.16 -3.84
C SER A 89 -0.08 -17.11 -3.30
N ILE A 90 0.27 -16.01 -2.64
CA ILE A 90 1.54 -15.85 -1.92
C ILE A 90 1.31 -15.72 -0.40
N ALA A 91 0.13 -16.11 0.10
CA ALA A 91 -0.24 -15.97 1.50
C ALA A 91 0.71 -16.67 2.49
N ASP A 92 1.44 -17.71 2.05
CA ASP A 92 2.44 -18.42 2.85
C ASP A 92 3.74 -17.63 3.05
N THR A 93 4.00 -16.64 2.19
CA THR A 93 5.25 -15.85 2.17
C THR A 93 5.03 -14.34 2.26
N HIS A 94 3.77 -13.89 2.24
CA HIS A 94 3.40 -12.49 2.38
C HIS A 94 2.28 -12.32 3.43
N PRO A 95 2.36 -11.31 4.32
CA PRO A 95 1.28 -11.01 5.24
C PRO A 95 -0.05 -10.71 4.53
N GLY A 96 -1.11 -11.38 4.95
CA GLY A 96 -2.48 -11.11 4.54
C GLY A 96 -3.48 -11.49 5.64
N ILE A 97 -4.72 -11.02 5.55
CA ILE A 97 -5.78 -11.45 6.49
C ILE A 97 -5.98 -12.98 6.40
N SER A 98 -5.92 -13.55 5.19
CA SER A 98 -6.04 -14.98 4.92
C SER A 98 -4.95 -15.84 5.56
N SER A 99 -3.78 -15.26 5.87
CA SER A 99 -2.64 -15.91 6.52
C SER A 99 -2.33 -15.34 7.91
N SER A 100 -3.34 -14.74 8.56
CA SER A 100 -3.20 -14.14 9.88
C SER A 100 -2.91 -15.16 11.00
N ASP A 101 -3.12 -16.45 10.76
CA ASP A 101 -2.70 -17.54 11.62
C ASP A 101 -1.16 -17.60 11.75
N VAL A 102 -0.43 -17.36 10.66
CA VAL A 102 1.04 -17.26 10.64
C VAL A 102 1.51 -15.83 10.94
N TYR A 103 0.86 -14.82 10.34
CA TYR A 103 1.22 -13.41 10.46
C TYR A 103 0.41 -12.70 11.53
N VAL A 104 0.85 -12.84 12.78
CA VAL A 104 0.13 -12.32 13.96
C VAL A 104 -0.22 -10.83 13.89
N GLN A 105 0.60 -10.02 13.22
CA GLN A 105 0.35 -8.57 13.07
C GLN A 105 -0.91 -8.26 12.24
N MET A 106 -1.35 -9.20 11.39
CA MET A 106 -2.56 -9.04 10.59
C MET A 106 -3.84 -9.30 11.39
N ARG A 107 -3.77 -10.02 12.52
CA ARG A 107 -4.96 -10.44 13.31
C ARG A 107 -5.75 -9.28 13.91
N SER A 108 -5.10 -8.15 14.17
CA SER A 108 -5.73 -6.97 14.76
C SER A 108 -6.29 -6.00 13.73
N LEU A 109 -6.06 -6.23 12.43
CA LEU A 109 -6.47 -5.32 11.37
C LEU A 109 -7.89 -5.64 10.90
N ASN A 110 -8.72 -4.62 10.82
CA ASN A 110 -10.06 -4.69 10.24
C ASN A 110 -10.11 -4.00 8.87
N ASP A 111 -11.27 -4.02 8.22
CA ASP A 111 -11.47 -3.45 6.88
C ASP A 111 -11.13 -1.94 6.81
N ASP A 112 -11.40 -1.17 7.86
CA ASP A 112 -11.03 0.24 7.92
C ASP A 112 -9.51 0.42 8.02
N ASP A 113 -8.83 -0.42 8.80
CA ASP A 113 -7.36 -0.40 8.87
C ASP A 113 -6.74 -0.71 7.51
N LEU A 114 -7.29 -1.69 6.78
CA LEU A 114 -6.83 -2.03 5.42
C LEU A 114 -7.06 -0.87 4.45
N ARG A 115 -8.24 -0.23 4.51
CA ARG A 115 -8.57 0.96 3.73
C ARG A 115 -7.59 2.10 4.00
N LEU A 116 -7.25 2.32 5.27
CA LEU A 116 -6.29 3.33 5.68
C LEU A 116 -4.88 3.02 5.16
N ILE A 117 -4.40 1.79 5.32
CA ILE A 117 -3.10 1.36 4.79
C ILE A 117 -3.03 1.54 3.27
N ALA A 118 -4.08 1.13 2.54
CA ALA A 118 -4.18 1.32 1.10
C ALA A 118 -4.13 2.81 0.72
N GLY A 119 -4.90 3.64 1.41
CA GLY A 119 -4.87 5.10 1.22
C GLY A 119 -3.48 5.70 1.46
N TYR A 120 -2.78 5.26 2.51
CA TYR A 120 -1.42 5.73 2.78
C TYR A 120 -0.44 5.35 1.66
N ILE A 121 -0.49 4.13 1.14
CA ILE A 121 0.41 3.69 0.05
C ILE A 121 0.24 4.61 -1.17
N LEU A 122 -1.00 4.85 -1.61
CA LEU A 122 -1.29 5.65 -2.80
C LEU A 122 -0.99 7.14 -2.61
N THR A 123 -1.25 7.67 -1.41
CA THR A 123 -0.96 9.08 -1.09
C THR A 123 0.54 9.32 -0.86
N ALA A 124 1.28 8.32 -0.36
CA ALA A 124 2.69 8.45 -0.04
C ALA A 124 3.54 8.80 -1.27
N GLU A 125 3.24 8.22 -2.43
CA GLU A 125 3.93 8.56 -3.68
C GLU A 125 3.60 9.95 -4.18
N LYS A 126 2.33 10.35 -4.16
CA LYS A 126 1.94 11.72 -4.57
C LYS A 126 2.70 12.80 -3.77
N VAL A 127 3.04 12.48 -2.53
CA VAL A 127 3.74 13.39 -1.60
C VAL A 127 5.26 13.30 -1.74
N GLN A 128 5.81 12.11 -1.97
CA GLN A 128 7.27 11.87 -1.97
C GLN A 128 7.88 11.78 -3.39
N GLY A 129 7.06 11.68 -4.42
CA GLY A 129 7.48 11.44 -5.81
C GLY A 129 8.43 10.26 -5.90
N ASP A 130 9.49 10.41 -6.69
CA ASP A 130 10.52 9.41 -6.97
C ASP A 130 11.22 8.85 -5.72
N GLN A 131 11.13 9.51 -4.55
CA GLN A 131 11.69 8.96 -3.31
C GLN A 131 10.91 7.73 -2.82
N TRP A 132 9.61 7.63 -3.15
CA TRP A 132 8.79 6.46 -2.84
C TRP A 132 9.02 5.38 -3.90
N GLY A 133 9.50 4.21 -3.49
CA GLY A 133 9.88 3.12 -4.41
C GLY A 133 11.28 3.25 -5.01
N GLY A 134 11.86 4.46 -5.08
CA GLY A 134 13.18 4.70 -5.70
C GLY A 134 14.40 4.13 -4.96
N GLY A 135 14.23 3.72 -3.69
CA GLY A 135 15.28 3.07 -2.91
C GLY A 135 16.53 3.94 -2.70
N LYS A 136 17.70 3.30 -2.51
CA LYS A 136 18.95 3.94 -2.03
C LYS A 136 19.47 5.10 -2.88
N ILE A 137 19.02 5.24 -4.12
CA ILE A 137 19.48 6.28 -5.06
C ILE A 137 18.93 7.66 -4.67
N TYR A 138 17.81 7.70 -3.95
CA TYR A 138 17.09 8.92 -3.56
C TYR A 138 17.23 9.28 -2.06
N PHE A 139 18.17 8.63 -1.35
CA PHE A 139 18.53 8.90 0.04
C PHE A 139 19.68 9.90 0.19
#